data_AF-A0A649WB75-F1
#
_entry.id   AF-A0A649WB75-F1
#
_cell.length_a   1.000
_cell.length_b   1.000
_cell.length_c   1.000
_cell.angle_alpha   90.00
_cell.angle_beta   90.00
_cell.angle_gamma   90.00
#
_symmetry.space_group_name_H-M   'P 1'
#
loop_
_entity.id
_entity.type
_entity.pdbx_description
1 polymer ?
#
loop_
_entity_poly.entity_id
_entity_poly.type
_entity_poly.pdbx_seq_one_letter_code
_entity_poly.pdbx_strand_id
1 'polypeptide(L)'
;MQTAARRSFDYDMPLIQTPTSACQIRQAWAKVADTPDRETADRLKDEIKALLKEKNAVLVAHYYVDPLIQDLALETGGCVGDSLEMARFGAEHEAGTLVVAGVRFMGESAKILCPEKTVLMPDLEAECSLDLGCPEEAFSAFCDQHPDRTVVVYANTSAAVKARADWVVTSSVALEIVSYLKSRGEKLIWGPDRHLGDYIRRETGADMLLWQGSCIVHNEFKGQELAALKAEHPDAVVLVHPESPQSVIELGDVVGSTSKLLKAAVSRPEKKFIVATDLGILHEMQKQAPDKEFIAAPTAGNGGSCKSCAFCPWMAMNSLGGIKYALTSGRNEILLDRKLGEAAKLPLQRMLDFAAGLKRGDVFNGMGPA
;
A
#
# COMPACT_ATOMS: atom_id res chain seq x y z
N MET A 1 -23.73 20.75 -0.37
CA MET A 1 -22.41 20.15 -0.64
C MET A 1 -21.38 21.00 0.09
N GLN A 2 -20.94 20.57 1.28
CA GLN A 2 -19.73 21.15 1.87
C GLN A 2 -18.56 20.70 1.02
N THR A 3 -17.83 21.65 0.44
CA THR A 3 -16.61 21.38 -0.34
C THR A 3 -15.54 20.87 0.63
N ALA A 4 -15.18 19.60 0.52
CA ALA A 4 -14.05 19.03 1.26
C ALA A 4 -12.80 19.92 1.08
N ALA A 5 -12.17 20.29 2.19
CA ALA A 5 -11.01 21.17 2.15
C ALA A 5 -9.84 20.46 1.49
N ARG A 6 -9.33 21.04 0.38
CA ARG A 6 -8.10 20.56 -0.25
C ARG A 6 -6.89 20.97 0.61
N ARG A 7 -6.04 20.02 0.94
CA ARG A 7 -4.77 20.24 1.63
C ARG A 7 -3.62 19.80 0.74
N SER A 8 -2.52 20.55 0.73
CA SER A 8 -1.29 20.19 0.02
C SER A 8 -0.36 19.42 0.93
N PHE A 9 0.31 18.43 0.35
CA PHE A 9 1.28 17.56 1.00
C PHE A 9 2.54 17.52 0.14
N ASP A 10 3.68 17.64 0.82
CA ASP A 10 4.99 17.58 0.20
C ASP A 10 5.38 16.11 -0.02
N TYR A 11 6.00 15.80 -1.16
CA TYR A 11 6.52 14.47 -1.47
C TYR A 11 7.85 14.53 -2.21
N ASP A 12 8.63 13.45 -2.11
CA ASP A 12 9.94 13.32 -2.73
C ASP A 12 9.80 13.05 -4.24
N MET A 13 10.46 13.87 -5.05
CA MET A 13 10.61 13.73 -6.49
C MET A 13 12.10 13.51 -6.84
N PRO A 14 12.54 12.26 -7.06
CA PRO A 14 13.95 11.96 -7.34
C PRO A 14 14.49 12.64 -8.58
N LEU A 15 15.75 13.08 -8.51
CA LEU A 15 16.49 13.64 -9.65
C LEU A 15 17.30 12.55 -10.34
N ILE A 16 17.11 12.40 -11.65
CA ILE A 16 17.75 11.35 -12.48
C ILE A 16 19.28 11.50 -12.54
N GLN A 17 19.82 12.72 -12.40
CA GLN A 17 21.18 13.07 -12.85
C GLN A 17 22.26 13.06 -11.78
N THR A 18 22.00 12.62 -10.56
CA THR A 18 23.00 12.66 -9.48
C THR A 18 23.11 11.31 -8.77
N PRO A 19 24.34 10.79 -8.54
CA PRO A 19 24.58 9.56 -7.76
C PRO A 19 24.29 9.72 -6.25
N THR A 20 23.63 10.82 -5.86
CA THR A 20 23.25 11.17 -4.49
C THR A 20 21.76 10.94 -4.29
N SER A 21 21.32 10.77 -3.05
CA SER A 21 19.90 10.70 -2.63
C SER A 21 19.13 12.02 -2.83
N ALA A 22 19.52 12.85 -3.81
CA ALA A 22 18.95 14.17 -4.03
C ALA A 22 17.55 14.04 -4.64
N CYS A 23 16.56 14.57 -3.91
CA CYS A 23 15.18 14.69 -4.36
C CYS A 23 14.79 16.17 -4.36
N GLN A 24 13.98 16.57 -5.34
CA GLN A 24 13.20 17.79 -5.23
C GLN A 24 11.97 17.51 -4.37
N ILE A 25 11.51 18.50 -3.61
CA ILE A 25 10.19 18.44 -2.96
C ILE A 25 9.16 18.97 -3.94
N ARG A 26 8.10 18.19 -4.18
CA ARG A 26 6.92 18.61 -4.94
C ARG A 26 5.68 18.53 -4.08
N GLN A 27 4.62 19.19 -4.53
CA GLN A 27 3.35 19.24 -3.83
C GLN A 27 2.27 18.49 -4.60
N ALA A 28 1.53 17.67 -3.87
CA ALA A 28 0.29 17.07 -4.33
C ALA A 28 -0.80 17.33 -3.30
N TRP A 29 -2.05 17.25 -3.71
CA TRP A 29 -3.17 17.63 -2.85
C TRP A 29 -4.06 16.42 -2.56
N ALA A 30 -4.80 16.49 -1.45
CA ALA A 30 -5.85 15.52 -1.12
C ALA A 30 -7.11 16.26 -0.65
N LYS A 31 -8.30 15.70 -0.97
CA LYS A 31 -9.60 16.18 -0.48
C LYS A 31 -10.17 15.20 0.53
N VAL A 32 -9.86 15.43 1.80
CA VAL A 32 -10.36 14.55 2.86
C VAL A 32 -11.82 14.91 3.14
N ALA A 33 -12.71 13.94 2.97
CA ALA A 33 -14.13 14.13 3.30
C ALA A 33 -14.31 14.10 4.82
N ASP A 34 -15.27 14.87 5.32
CA ASP A 34 -15.64 14.79 6.73
C ASP A 34 -16.29 13.43 7.04
N THR A 35 -15.98 12.88 8.21
CA THR A 35 -16.62 11.65 8.70
C THR A 35 -18.10 11.95 8.97
N PRO A 36 -19.04 11.21 8.35
CA PRO A 36 -20.47 11.42 8.59
C PRO A 36 -20.85 11.08 10.04
N ASP A 37 -21.91 11.70 10.55
CA ASP A 37 -22.54 11.25 11.78
C ASP A 37 -23.10 9.82 11.64
N ARG A 38 -23.39 9.18 12.78
CA ARG A 38 -23.81 7.76 12.81
C ARG A 38 -25.07 7.50 11.98
N GLU A 39 -26.08 8.36 12.09
CA GLU A 39 -27.35 8.19 11.36
C GLU A 39 -27.12 8.28 9.84
N THR A 40 -26.32 9.25 9.41
CA THR A 40 -25.94 9.42 8.00
C THR A 40 -25.09 8.26 7.50
N ALA A 41 -24.14 7.78 8.31
CA ALA A 41 -23.31 6.63 7.99
C ALA A 41 -24.16 5.36 7.80
N ASP A 42 -25.07 5.06 8.74
CA ASP A 42 -25.94 3.89 8.69
C ASP A 42 -26.84 3.93 7.43
N ARG A 43 -27.45 5.08 7.15
CA ARG A 43 -28.24 5.27 5.91
C ARG A 43 -27.40 5.05 4.65
N LEU A 44 -26.20 5.62 4.58
CA LEU A 44 -25.31 5.45 3.42
C LEU A 44 -24.89 3.99 3.26
N LYS A 45 -24.57 3.28 4.36
CA LYS A 45 -24.22 1.86 4.32
C LYS A 45 -25.37 1.04 3.74
N ASP A 46 -26.60 1.28 4.16
CA ASP A 46 -27.77 0.55 3.65
C ASP A 46 -28.03 0.80 2.16
N GLU A 47 -27.92 2.06 1.72
CA GLU A 47 -28.01 2.40 0.29
C GLU A 47 -26.90 1.73 -0.53
N ILE A 48 -25.66 1.75 -0.04
CA ILE A 48 -24.53 1.10 -0.72
C ILE A 48 -24.73 -0.42 -0.80
N LYS A 49 -25.20 -1.07 0.28
CA LYS A 49 -25.53 -2.50 0.29
C LYS A 49 -26.55 -2.85 -0.80
N ALA A 50 -27.58 -2.02 -0.98
CA ALA A 50 -28.57 -2.21 -2.04
C ALA A 50 -27.94 -2.02 -3.44
N LEU A 51 -27.15 -0.97 -3.62
CA LEU A 51 -26.48 -0.67 -4.89
C LEU A 51 -25.47 -1.75 -5.30
N LEU A 52 -24.70 -2.30 -4.36
CA LEU A 52 -23.75 -3.39 -4.64
C LEU A 52 -24.46 -4.61 -5.23
N LYS A 53 -25.62 -4.98 -4.68
CA LYS A 53 -26.46 -6.05 -5.24
C LYS A 53 -27.03 -5.70 -6.60
N GLU A 54 -27.60 -4.50 -6.75
CA GLU A 54 -28.19 -4.02 -8.00
C GLU A 54 -27.17 -4.02 -9.15
N LYS A 55 -25.93 -3.61 -8.88
CA LYS A 55 -24.86 -3.46 -9.88
C LYS A 55 -24.02 -4.72 -10.09
N ASN A 56 -24.35 -5.84 -9.45
CA ASN A 56 -23.50 -7.04 -9.40
C ASN A 56 -22.04 -6.64 -9.06
N ALA A 57 -21.88 -5.91 -7.96
CA ALA A 57 -20.64 -5.30 -7.54
C ALA A 57 -20.15 -5.84 -6.20
N VAL A 58 -18.83 -5.95 -6.05
CA VAL A 58 -18.17 -6.29 -4.79
C VAL A 58 -17.23 -5.17 -4.35
N LEU A 59 -17.19 -4.91 -3.04
CA LEU A 59 -16.32 -3.88 -2.44
C LEU A 59 -15.04 -4.52 -1.89
N VAL A 60 -13.89 -4.03 -2.31
CA VAL A 60 -12.60 -4.36 -1.69
C VAL A 60 -11.99 -3.10 -1.08
N ALA A 61 -11.46 -3.22 0.13
CA ALA A 61 -10.97 -2.09 0.91
C ALA A 61 -9.54 -2.36 1.39
N HIS A 62 -8.67 -1.35 1.29
CA HIS A 62 -7.37 -1.43 1.92
C HIS A 62 -7.48 -1.20 3.43
N TYR A 63 -6.59 -1.80 4.22
CA TYR A 63 -6.54 -1.60 5.68
C TYR A 63 -6.42 -0.14 6.14
N TYR A 64 -6.05 0.79 5.26
CA TYR A 64 -5.79 2.20 5.61
C TYR A 64 -6.98 3.13 5.32
N VAL A 65 -8.06 2.62 4.75
CA VAL A 65 -9.28 3.41 4.54
C VAL A 65 -10.10 3.53 5.82
N ASP A 66 -11.10 4.41 5.81
CA ASP A 66 -11.98 4.65 6.96
C ASP A 66 -12.59 3.34 7.52
N PRO A 67 -12.62 3.16 8.87
CA PRO A 67 -13.21 2.00 9.53
C PRO A 67 -14.61 1.60 9.03
N LEU A 68 -15.47 2.58 8.75
CA LEU A 68 -16.83 2.32 8.25
C LEU A 68 -16.82 1.65 6.89
N ILE A 69 -15.84 1.95 6.04
CA ILE A 69 -15.65 1.32 4.73
C ILE A 69 -15.08 -0.09 4.89
N GLN A 70 -14.12 -0.28 5.81
CA GLN A 70 -13.58 -1.60 6.12
C GLN A 70 -14.70 -2.55 6.58
N ASP A 71 -15.51 -2.11 7.53
CA ASP A 71 -16.64 -2.89 8.03
C ASP A 71 -17.69 -3.14 6.93
N LEU A 72 -18.02 -2.12 6.12
CA LEU A 72 -18.94 -2.28 5.01
C LEU A 72 -18.46 -3.32 3.98
N ALA A 73 -17.17 -3.35 3.67
CA ALA A 73 -16.60 -4.34 2.76
C ALA A 73 -16.82 -5.77 3.28
N LEU A 74 -16.54 -6.02 4.56
CA LEU A 74 -16.76 -7.33 5.17
C LEU A 74 -18.25 -7.69 5.29
N GLU A 75 -19.09 -6.75 5.71
CA GLU A 75 -20.55 -6.93 5.83
C GLU A 75 -21.23 -7.27 4.49
N THR A 76 -20.61 -6.91 3.36
CA THR A 76 -21.16 -7.10 2.02
C THR A 76 -20.56 -8.28 1.28
N GLY A 77 -19.74 -9.11 1.94
CA GLY A 77 -19.08 -10.26 1.33
C GLY A 77 -17.86 -9.90 0.48
N GLY A 78 -17.36 -8.67 0.62
CA GLY A 78 -16.11 -8.20 0.05
C GLY A 78 -14.88 -8.59 0.86
N CYS A 79 -13.78 -7.86 0.68
CA CYS A 79 -12.54 -8.11 1.42
C CYS A 79 -11.93 -6.83 1.98
N VAL A 80 -11.22 -6.97 3.11
CA VAL A 80 -10.31 -5.97 3.65
C VAL A 80 -8.92 -6.60 3.66
N GLY A 81 -7.94 -5.98 3.03
CA GLY A 81 -6.65 -6.62 2.79
C GLY A 81 -5.52 -5.66 2.42
N ASP A 82 -4.32 -6.22 2.26
CA ASP A 82 -3.22 -5.53 1.61
C ASP A 82 -3.39 -5.55 0.08
N SER A 83 -2.50 -4.85 -0.64
CA SER A 83 -2.54 -4.78 -2.11
C SER A 83 -2.56 -6.15 -2.80
N LEU A 84 -1.87 -7.16 -2.25
CA LEU A 84 -1.79 -8.50 -2.84
C LEU A 84 -3.11 -9.26 -2.65
N GLU A 85 -3.68 -9.17 -1.45
CA GLU A 85 -4.95 -9.81 -1.11
C GLU A 85 -6.11 -9.21 -1.90
N MET A 86 -6.21 -7.89 -1.96
CA MET A 86 -7.24 -7.19 -2.74
C MET A 86 -7.17 -7.54 -4.23
N ALA A 87 -5.96 -7.58 -4.80
CA ALA A 87 -5.74 -7.91 -6.21
C ALA A 87 -6.19 -9.34 -6.54
N ARG A 88 -5.86 -10.31 -5.68
CA ARG A 88 -6.28 -11.72 -5.84
C ARG A 88 -7.79 -11.86 -5.72
N PHE A 89 -8.36 -11.35 -4.63
CA PHE A 89 -9.80 -11.43 -4.37
C PHE A 89 -10.58 -10.79 -5.53
N GLY A 90 -10.19 -9.58 -5.95
CA GLY A 90 -10.86 -8.87 -7.04
C GLY A 90 -10.79 -9.62 -8.38
N ALA A 91 -9.67 -10.27 -8.69
CA ALA A 91 -9.52 -11.08 -9.90
C ALA A 91 -10.38 -12.35 -9.88
N GLU A 92 -10.45 -13.04 -8.74
CA GLU A 92 -11.12 -14.33 -8.58
C GLU A 92 -12.64 -14.22 -8.33
N HIS A 93 -13.13 -13.10 -7.83
CA HIS A 93 -14.54 -12.90 -7.49
C HIS A 93 -15.45 -12.94 -8.75
N GLU A 94 -16.69 -13.40 -8.63
CA GLU A 94 -17.61 -13.53 -9.79
C GLU A 94 -18.29 -12.23 -10.24
N ALA A 95 -18.36 -11.24 -9.33
CA ALA A 95 -18.97 -9.93 -9.60
C ALA A 95 -18.36 -9.27 -10.86
N GLY A 96 -19.24 -8.73 -11.72
CA GLY A 96 -18.85 -8.02 -12.93
C GLY A 96 -18.30 -6.60 -12.66
N THR A 97 -18.65 -6.04 -11.50
CA THR A 97 -18.16 -4.74 -11.03
C THR A 97 -17.32 -4.92 -9.77
N LEU A 98 -16.18 -4.23 -9.70
CA LEU A 98 -15.31 -4.19 -8.52
C LEU A 98 -15.18 -2.73 -8.06
N VAL A 99 -15.57 -2.45 -6.82
CA VAL A 99 -15.34 -1.16 -6.17
C VAL A 99 -14.07 -1.27 -5.34
N VAL A 100 -13.03 -0.51 -5.69
CA VAL A 100 -11.73 -0.50 -5.00
C VAL A 100 -11.65 0.74 -4.12
N ALA A 101 -11.84 0.57 -2.81
CA ALA A 101 -11.59 1.60 -1.82
C ALA A 101 -10.10 1.57 -1.42
N GLY A 102 -9.34 2.48 -2.00
CA GLY A 102 -7.89 2.57 -1.88
C GLY A 102 -7.34 3.73 -2.70
N VAL A 103 -6.14 3.58 -3.24
CA VAL A 103 -5.49 4.60 -4.09
C VAL A 103 -5.37 4.14 -5.54
N ARG A 104 -5.13 5.06 -6.46
CA ARG A 104 -5.31 4.89 -7.91
C ARG A 104 -4.58 3.69 -8.48
N PHE A 105 -3.30 3.50 -8.12
CA PHE A 105 -2.53 2.35 -8.62
C PHE A 105 -3.16 1.00 -8.24
N MET A 106 -3.94 0.92 -7.13
CA MET A 106 -4.65 -0.31 -6.73
C MET A 106 -5.82 -0.56 -7.66
N GLY A 107 -6.58 0.48 -8.02
CA GLY A 107 -7.62 0.40 -9.04
C GLY A 107 -7.06 0.02 -10.41
N GLU A 108 -5.92 0.60 -10.80
CA GLU A 108 -5.19 0.24 -12.02
C GLU A 108 -4.74 -1.23 -12.00
N SER A 109 -4.17 -1.69 -10.87
CA SER A 109 -3.75 -3.09 -10.71
C SER A 109 -4.93 -4.05 -10.81
N ALA A 110 -6.08 -3.70 -10.25
CA ALA A 110 -7.31 -4.47 -10.43
C ALA A 110 -7.73 -4.50 -11.90
N LYS A 111 -7.80 -3.35 -12.59
CA LYS A 111 -8.17 -3.30 -14.02
C LYS A 111 -7.21 -4.08 -14.92
N ILE A 112 -5.91 -4.11 -14.60
CA ILE A 112 -4.90 -4.93 -15.30
C ILE A 112 -5.22 -6.44 -15.17
N LEU A 113 -5.59 -6.90 -13.97
CA LEU A 113 -5.86 -8.31 -13.71
C LEU A 113 -7.21 -8.77 -14.25
N CYS A 114 -8.23 -7.93 -14.15
CA CYS A 114 -9.59 -8.19 -14.63
C CYS A 114 -10.05 -7.13 -15.66
N PRO A 115 -9.48 -7.12 -16.89
CA PRO A 115 -9.74 -6.07 -17.88
C PRO A 115 -11.21 -5.99 -18.32
N GLU A 116 -11.93 -7.12 -18.26
CA GLU A 116 -13.34 -7.21 -18.64
C GLU A 116 -14.30 -6.67 -17.56
N LYS A 117 -13.84 -6.53 -16.31
CA LYS A 117 -14.67 -6.01 -15.21
C LYS A 117 -14.70 -4.48 -15.23
N THR A 118 -15.82 -3.92 -14.78
CA THR A 118 -15.89 -2.50 -14.44
C THR A 118 -15.20 -2.29 -13.10
N VAL A 119 -14.15 -1.46 -13.07
CA VAL A 119 -13.40 -1.17 -11.83
C VAL A 119 -13.67 0.28 -11.44
N LEU A 120 -14.41 0.47 -10.35
CA LEU A 120 -14.79 1.78 -9.83
C LEU A 120 -13.94 2.14 -8.61
N MET A 121 -13.65 3.42 -8.46
CA MET A 121 -13.04 3.96 -7.24
C MET A 121 -13.92 5.03 -6.60
N PRO A 122 -13.93 5.16 -5.27
CA PRO A 122 -14.63 6.25 -4.59
C PRO A 122 -14.14 7.63 -5.05
N ASP A 123 -12.83 7.75 -5.30
CA ASP A 123 -12.18 8.97 -5.78
C ASP A 123 -10.98 8.62 -6.68
N LEU A 124 -11.01 9.07 -7.94
CA LEU A 124 -9.90 8.84 -8.88
C LEU A 124 -8.67 9.72 -8.59
N GLU A 125 -8.83 10.76 -7.77
CA GLU A 125 -7.74 11.67 -7.39
C GLU A 125 -7.01 11.16 -6.12
N ALA A 126 -7.40 10.01 -5.58
CA ALA A 126 -6.74 9.34 -4.47
C ALA A 126 -5.42 8.70 -4.95
N GLU A 127 -4.36 9.50 -5.05
CA GLU A 127 -3.04 9.08 -5.54
C GLU A 127 -2.14 8.47 -4.43
N CYS A 128 -0.88 8.19 -4.74
CA CYS A 128 0.12 7.74 -3.76
C CYS A 128 1.43 8.48 -3.98
N SER A 129 2.08 8.96 -2.90
CA SER A 129 3.36 9.68 -3.02
C SER A 129 4.46 8.86 -3.70
N LEU A 130 4.44 7.54 -3.53
CA LEU A 130 5.37 6.62 -4.18
C LEU A 130 5.19 6.55 -5.69
N ASP A 131 3.93 6.60 -6.14
CA ASP A 131 3.60 6.60 -7.56
C ASP A 131 3.92 7.98 -8.18
N LEU A 132 3.47 9.05 -7.52
CA LEU A 132 3.76 10.43 -7.94
C LEU A 132 5.26 10.74 -7.98
N GLY A 133 6.03 10.15 -7.06
CA GLY A 133 7.49 10.24 -6.99
C GLY A 133 8.22 9.31 -7.97
N CYS A 134 7.51 8.55 -8.81
CA CYS A 134 8.07 7.66 -9.82
C CYS A 134 7.40 7.82 -11.19
N PRO A 135 7.54 8.98 -11.86
CA PRO A 135 6.98 9.17 -13.19
C PRO A 135 7.60 8.23 -14.23
N GLU A 136 6.77 7.72 -15.14
CA GLU A 136 7.17 6.76 -16.19
C GLU A 136 8.40 7.19 -16.99
N GLU A 137 8.40 8.41 -17.53
CA GLU A 137 9.49 8.90 -18.37
C GLU A 137 10.83 8.93 -17.61
N ALA A 138 10.77 9.40 -16.35
CA ALA A 138 11.94 9.55 -15.51
C ALA A 138 12.48 8.18 -15.05
N PHE A 139 11.59 7.27 -14.65
CA PHE A 139 11.97 5.93 -14.24
C PHE A 139 12.47 5.10 -15.43
N SER A 140 11.87 5.23 -16.61
CA SER A 140 12.32 4.55 -17.83
C SER A 140 13.72 5.01 -18.22
N ALA A 141 13.99 6.32 -18.21
CA ALA A 141 15.32 6.86 -18.47
C ALA A 141 16.37 6.39 -17.46
N PHE A 142 15.98 6.16 -16.20
CA PHE A 142 16.85 5.57 -15.19
C PHE A 142 17.13 4.08 -15.47
N CYS A 143 16.11 3.31 -15.86
CA CYS A 143 16.28 1.92 -16.26
C CYS A 143 17.17 1.78 -17.51
N ASP A 144 17.03 2.68 -18.49
CA ASP A 144 17.77 2.63 -19.76
C ASP A 144 19.27 2.94 -19.59
N GLN A 145 19.67 3.62 -18.49
CA GLN A 145 21.07 3.81 -18.11
C GLN A 145 21.73 2.53 -17.57
N HIS A 146 20.93 1.53 -17.21
CA HIS A 146 21.38 0.27 -16.60
C HIS A 146 20.69 -0.95 -17.24
N PRO A 147 20.89 -1.17 -18.56
CA PRO A 147 20.19 -2.22 -19.30
C PRO A 147 20.62 -3.65 -18.89
N ASP A 148 21.67 -3.80 -18.09
CA ASP A 148 22.16 -5.08 -17.55
C ASP A 148 21.40 -5.55 -16.30
N ARG A 149 20.43 -4.78 -15.81
CA ARG A 149 19.71 -5.05 -14.56
C ARG A 149 18.25 -5.42 -14.79
N THR A 150 17.78 -6.44 -14.07
CA THR A 150 16.37 -6.80 -13.99
C THR A 150 15.60 -5.73 -13.23
N VAL A 151 14.49 -5.24 -13.80
CA VAL A 151 13.69 -4.16 -13.21
C VAL A 151 12.62 -4.74 -12.30
N VAL A 152 12.73 -4.48 -10.99
CA VAL A 152 11.76 -4.90 -9.98
C VAL A 152 11.09 -3.65 -9.40
N VAL A 153 9.77 -3.56 -9.53
CA VAL A 153 8.99 -2.44 -8.99
C VAL A 153 8.01 -2.90 -7.93
N TYR A 154 7.87 -2.11 -6.88
CA TYR A 154 6.81 -2.25 -5.91
C TYR A 154 5.46 -1.92 -6.56
N ALA A 155 4.40 -2.59 -6.10
CA ALA A 155 3.05 -2.42 -6.62
C ALA A 155 2.53 -0.97 -6.55
N ASN A 156 3.10 -0.15 -5.66
CA ASN A 156 2.78 1.26 -5.44
C ASN A 156 3.38 2.17 -6.53
N THR A 157 3.07 1.86 -7.78
CA THR A 157 3.53 2.53 -9.01
C THR A 157 2.42 2.50 -10.07
N SER A 158 2.43 3.41 -11.02
CA SER A 158 1.44 3.46 -12.10
C SER A 158 1.48 2.21 -12.99
N ALA A 159 0.39 1.98 -13.73
CA ALA A 159 0.35 0.93 -14.76
C ALA A 159 1.51 1.03 -15.77
N ALA A 160 1.97 2.24 -16.09
CA ALA A 160 3.05 2.44 -17.05
C ALA A 160 4.43 2.08 -16.51
N VAL A 161 4.71 2.41 -15.25
CA VAL A 161 5.91 1.91 -14.56
C VAL A 161 5.87 0.40 -14.42
N LYS A 162 4.71 -0.19 -14.12
CA LYS A 162 4.55 -1.65 -14.11
C LYS A 162 4.85 -2.26 -15.48
N ALA A 163 4.38 -1.66 -16.57
CA ALA A 163 4.64 -2.15 -17.93
C ALA A 163 6.13 -2.10 -18.31
N ARG A 164 6.91 -1.18 -17.74
CA ARG A 164 8.38 -1.11 -17.93
C ARG A 164 9.16 -2.16 -17.14
N ALA A 165 8.55 -2.77 -16.13
CA ALA A 165 9.22 -3.65 -15.17
C ALA A 165 9.20 -5.13 -15.59
N ASP A 166 10.20 -5.89 -15.13
CA ASP A 166 10.24 -7.34 -15.25
C ASP A 166 9.43 -8.04 -14.15
N TRP A 167 9.39 -7.44 -12.96
CA TRP A 167 8.66 -7.96 -11.81
C TRP A 167 7.92 -6.83 -11.10
N VAL A 168 6.66 -7.09 -10.73
CA VAL A 168 5.99 -6.33 -9.68
C VAL A 168 6.13 -7.12 -8.38
N VAL A 169 6.24 -6.44 -7.25
CA VAL A 169 6.22 -7.07 -5.93
C VAL A 169 5.29 -6.32 -4.97
N THR A 170 4.93 -6.96 -3.86
CA THR A 170 4.38 -6.26 -2.68
C THR A 170 5.33 -6.47 -1.49
N SER A 171 5.17 -5.68 -0.42
CA SER A 171 5.97 -5.84 0.80
C SER A 171 5.81 -7.24 1.43
N SER A 172 4.74 -7.97 1.11
CA SER A 172 4.48 -9.33 1.57
C SER A 172 5.31 -10.42 0.88
N VAL A 173 5.93 -10.15 -0.28
CA VAL A 173 6.70 -11.15 -1.07
C VAL A 173 8.04 -10.62 -1.62
N ALA A 174 8.39 -9.38 -1.28
CA ALA A 174 9.55 -8.72 -1.87
C ALA A 174 10.88 -9.39 -1.50
N LEU A 175 11.03 -9.85 -0.25
CA LEU A 175 12.24 -10.55 0.20
C LEU A 175 12.43 -11.88 -0.54
N GLU A 176 11.36 -12.64 -0.70
CA GLU A 176 11.37 -13.95 -1.35
C GLU A 176 11.66 -13.82 -2.85
N ILE A 177 11.01 -12.88 -3.54
CA ILE A 177 11.26 -12.64 -4.97
C ILE A 177 12.69 -12.13 -5.20
N VAL A 178 13.16 -11.16 -4.41
CA VAL A 178 14.52 -10.63 -4.59
C VAL A 178 15.58 -11.68 -4.24
N SER A 179 15.37 -12.49 -3.21
CA SER A 179 16.26 -13.63 -2.90
C SER A 179 16.31 -14.65 -4.02
N TYR A 180 15.15 -14.95 -4.64
CA TYR A 180 15.08 -15.82 -5.81
C TYR A 180 15.86 -15.26 -7.00
N LEU A 181 15.68 -13.98 -7.35
CA LEU A 181 16.41 -13.35 -8.45
C LEU A 181 17.91 -13.27 -8.17
N LYS A 182 18.31 -12.96 -6.93
CA LYS A 182 19.70 -13.02 -6.48
C LYS A 182 20.29 -14.42 -6.66
N SER A 183 19.55 -15.48 -6.31
CA SER A 183 20.02 -16.87 -6.46
C SER A 183 20.30 -17.26 -7.92
N ARG A 184 19.70 -16.53 -8.88
CA ARG A 184 19.94 -16.66 -10.32
C ARG A 184 21.08 -15.78 -10.83
N GLY A 185 21.76 -15.04 -9.95
CA GLY A 185 22.86 -14.14 -10.29
C GLY A 185 22.41 -12.80 -10.90
N GLU A 186 21.13 -12.44 -10.76
CA GLU A 186 20.60 -11.21 -11.35
C GLU A 186 20.99 -9.98 -10.52
N LYS A 187 21.37 -8.89 -11.21
CA LYS A 187 21.49 -7.55 -10.63
C LYS A 187 20.18 -6.82 -10.84
N LEU A 188 19.78 -6.00 -9.88
CA LEU A 188 18.43 -5.45 -9.86
C LEU A 188 18.43 -3.93 -9.94
N ILE A 189 17.42 -3.39 -10.61
CA ILE A 189 16.86 -2.06 -10.35
C ILE A 189 15.65 -2.25 -9.43
N TRP A 190 15.52 -1.37 -8.46
CA TRP A 190 14.40 -1.33 -7.52
C TRP A 190 13.71 0.02 -7.56
N GLY A 191 12.38 0.04 -7.48
CA GLY A 191 11.63 1.26 -7.21
C GLY A 191 10.23 1.00 -6.66
N PRO A 192 9.52 2.05 -6.21
CA PRO A 192 10.01 3.42 -6.10
C PRO A 192 10.51 3.75 -4.69
N ASP A 193 10.23 2.92 -3.68
CA ASP A 193 10.48 3.22 -2.28
C ASP A 193 11.93 2.87 -1.87
N ARG A 194 12.69 3.88 -1.47
CA ARG A 194 14.11 3.73 -1.08
C ARG A 194 14.29 2.98 0.24
N HIS A 195 13.35 3.09 1.18
CA HIS A 195 13.48 2.51 2.51
C HIS A 195 13.22 1.01 2.45
N LEU A 196 12.14 0.60 1.78
CA LEU A 196 11.85 -0.79 1.47
C LEU A 196 12.96 -1.38 0.59
N GLY A 197 13.47 -0.62 -0.38
CA GLY A 197 14.61 -1.02 -1.20
C GLY A 197 15.88 -1.28 -0.39
N ASP A 198 16.23 -0.38 0.54
CA ASP A 198 17.39 -0.55 1.43
C ASP A 198 17.19 -1.73 2.39
N TYR A 199 16.00 -1.87 2.97
CA TYR A 199 15.64 -3.01 3.81
C TYR A 199 15.84 -4.33 3.07
N ILE A 200 15.26 -4.49 1.87
CA ILE A 200 15.42 -5.71 1.07
C ILE A 200 16.88 -5.94 0.71
N ARG A 201 17.61 -4.90 0.33
CA ARG A 201 19.04 -4.99 -0.01
C ARG A 201 19.87 -5.52 1.16
N ARG A 202 19.60 -5.05 2.39
CA ARG A 202 20.29 -5.49 3.61
C ARG A 202 19.95 -6.94 3.97
N GLU A 203 18.66 -7.28 3.97
CA GLU A 203 18.18 -8.62 4.35
C GLU A 203 18.62 -9.69 3.35
N THR A 204 18.62 -9.36 2.06
CA THR A 204 18.94 -10.34 1.00
C THR A 204 20.40 -10.29 0.56
N GLY A 205 21.11 -9.18 0.75
CA GLY A 205 22.44 -8.93 0.19
C GLY A 205 22.47 -8.90 -1.35
N ALA A 206 21.36 -8.55 -2.01
CA ALA A 206 21.30 -8.44 -3.47
C ALA A 206 21.97 -7.16 -3.98
N ASP A 207 22.55 -7.20 -5.19
CA ASP A 207 23.05 -6.01 -5.90
C ASP A 207 21.86 -5.22 -6.47
N MET A 208 21.43 -4.21 -5.72
CA MET A 208 20.25 -3.39 -6.04
C MET A 208 20.63 -1.92 -6.25
N LEU A 209 20.22 -1.38 -7.39
CA LEU A 209 20.23 0.05 -7.68
C LEU A 209 18.83 0.63 -7.38
N LEU A 210 18.74 1.59 -6.46
CA LEU A 210 17.46 2.03 -5.89
C LEU A 210 17.00 3.39 -6.46
N TRP A 211 15.77 3.45 -6.96
CA TRP A 211 15.01 4.70 -7.12
C TRP A 211 14.77 5.35 -5.75
N GLN A 212 14.88 6.67 -5.68
CA GLN A 212 14.99 7.39 -4.40
C GLN A 212 13.66 7.96 -3.85
N GLY A 213 12.51 7.43 -4.29
CA GLY A 213 11.20 7.85 -3.79
C GLY A 213 10.93 7.39 -2.35
N SER A 214 9.90 7.93 -1.71
CA SER A 214 9.50 7.53 -0.36
C SER A 214 8.00 7.69 -0.09
N CYS A 215 7.48 6.90 0.85
CA CYS A 215 6.14 7.09 1.38
C CYS A 215 6.11 8.26 2.38
N ILE A 216 5.26 9.26 2.14
CA ILE A 216 5.15 10.43 3.02
C ILE A 216 4.67 10.09 4.43
N VAL A 217 3.98 8.96 4.61
CA VAL A 217 3.51 8.54 5.94
C VAL A 217 4.66 7.92 6.71
N HIS A 218 5.30 6.90 6.13
CA HIS A 218 6.35 6.16 6.82
C HIS A 218 7.66 6.95 6.97
N ASN A 219 7.97 7.84 6.04
CA ASN A 219 9.16 8.70 6.10
C ASN A 219 9.10 9.74 7.26
N GLU A 220 7.92 9.99 7.82
CA GLU A 220 7.73 10.92 8.95
C GLU A 220 8.04 10.30 10.32
N PHE A 221 8.12 8.97 10.43
CA PHE A 221 8.57 8.33 11.66
C PHE A 221 10.02 8.68 11.97
N LYS A 222 10.29 9.04 13.23
CA LYS A 222 11.65 9.38 13.71
C LYS A 222 12.09 8.36 14.76
N GLY A 223 13.25 7.73 14.56
CA GLY A 223 13.77 6.73 15.49
C GLY A 223 13.94 7.23 16.92
N GLN A 224 14.30 8.50 17.12
CA GLN A 224 14.41 9.10 18.46
C GLN A 224 13.08 9.15 19.21
N GLU A 225 12.00 9.58 18.54
CA GLU A 225 10.66 9.64 19.13
C GLU A 225 10.10 8.24 19.40
N LEU A 226 10.35 7.29 18.50
CA LEU A 226 9.98 5.89 18.73
C LEU A 226 10.75 5.27 19.90
N ALA A 227 12.05 5.57 20.03
CA ALA A 227 12.86 5.10 21.15
C ALA A 227 12.38 5.66 22.49
N ALA A 228 11.96 6.94 22.51
CA ALA A 228 11.36 7.55 23.69
C ALA A 228 10.04 6.85 24.07
N LEU A 229 9.16 6.61 23.10
CA LEU A 229 7.90 5.88 23.33
C LEU A 229 8.14 4.43 23.80
N LYS A 230 9.13 3.73 23.23
CA LYS A 230 9.53 2.38 23.67
C LYS A 230 10.05 2.39 25.10
N ALA A 231 10.73 3.45 25.54
CA ALA A 231 11.18 3.59 26.93
C ALA A 231 10.02 3.86 27.91
N GLU A 232 8.96 4.55 27.47
CA GLU A 232 7.73 4.76 28.24
C GLU A 232 6.88 3.48 28.34
N HIS A 233 7.00 2.58 27.35
CA HIS A 233 6.25 1.32 27.25
C HIS A 233 7.19 0.11 27.04
N PRO A 234 8.01 -0.26 28.05
CA PRO A 234 9.02 -1.31 27.89
C PRO A 234 8.45 -2.73 27.69
N ASP A 235 7.17 -2.93 27.99
CA ASP A 235 6.42 -4.17 27.78
C ASP A 235 5.76 -4.26 26.39
N ALA A 236 5.84 -3.20 25.58
CA ALA A 236 5.21 -3.14 24.27
C ALA A 236 6.05 -3.78 23.17
N VAL A 237 5.41 -4.56 22.30
CA VAL A 237 6.01 -5.06 21.05
C VAL A 237 5.93 -3.99 19.98
N VAL A 238 7.04 -3.67 19.34
CA VAL A 238 7.12 -2.66 18.28
C VAL A 238 6.93 -3.32 16.90
N LEU A 239 5.87 -2.94 16.21
CA LEU A 239 5.51 -3.37 14.86
C LEU A 239 5.87 -2.26 13.87
N VAL A 240 6.77 -2.52 12.91
CA VAL A 240 7.28 -1.50 11.97
C VAL A 240 7.08 -1.93 10.52
N HIS A 241 6.56 -1.02 9.70
CA HIS A 241 6.51 -1.24 8.26
C HIS A 241 7.87 -0.92 7.61
N PRO A 242 8.38 -1.75 6.67
CA PRO A 242 9.70 -1.58 6.05
C PRO A 242 9.83 -0.37 5.11
N GLU A 243 8.76 0.38 4.87
CA GLU A 243 8.81 1.71 4.21
C GLU A 243 9.32 2.82 5.16
N SER A 244 9.58 2.49 6.43
CA SER A 244 10.08 3.43 7.42
C SER A 244 11.60 3.61 7.33
N PRO A 245 12.15 4.76 7.76
CA PRO A 245 13.60 4.95 7.84
C PRO A 245 14.30 3.86 8.67
N GLN A 246 15.56 3.56 8.34
CA GLN A 246 16.36 2.54 9.02
C GLN A 246 16.39 2.70 10.55
N SER A 247 16.48 3.94 11.05
CA SER A 247 16.48 4.22 12.49
C SER A 247 15.19 3.86 13.22
N VAL A 248 14.08 3.68 12.48
CA VAL A 248 12.79 3.20 12.98
C VAL A 248 12.73 1.67 12.86
N ILE A 249 13.19 1.12 11.73
CA ILE A 249 13.26 -0.33 11.49
C ILE A 249 14.08 -1.03 12.57
N GLU A 250 15.23 -0.47 12.97
CA GLU A 250 16.11 -1.03 14.00
C GLU A 250 15.48 -1.15 15.39
N LEU A 251 14.38 -0.43 15.64
CA LEU A 251 13.64 -0.48 16.90
C LEU A 251 12.48 -1.49 16.88
N GLY A 252 12.14 -2.03 15.71
CA GLY A 252 11.03 -2.94 15.48
C GLY A 252 11.31 -4.36 15.94
N ASP A 253 10.44 -4.92 16.78
CA ASP A 253 10.47 -6.33 17.16
C ASP A 253 9.86 -7.22 16.06
N VAL A 254 8.97 -6.65 15.24
CA VAL A 254 8.47 -7.28 14.01
C VAL A 254 8.48 -6.25 12.88
N VAL A 255 9.17 -6.58 11.79
CA VAL A 255 9.23 -5.76 10.58
C VAL A 255 8.55 -6.49 9.41
N GLY A 256 7.65 -5.81 8.70
CA GLY A 256 7.08 -6.32 7.45
C GLY A 256 5.79 -5.66 6.98
N SER A 257 5.13 -6.31 6.02
CA SER A 257 3.88 -5.82 5.41
C SER A 257 2.75 -5.67 6.42
N THR A 258 1.74 -4.87 6.07
CA THR A 258 0.55 -4.64 6.90
C THR A 258 -0.09 -5.96 7.38
N SER A 259 -0.25 -6.94 6.49
CA SER A 259 -0.77 -8.26 6.83
C SER A 259 0.13 -9.03 7.80
N LYS A 260 1.46 -8.91 7.69
CA LYS A 260 2.42 -9.51 8.63
C LYS A 260 2.35 -8.84 10.00
N LEU A 261 2.21 -7.51 10.04
CA LEU A 261 2.03 -6.77 11.30
C LEU A 261 0.72 -7.14 11.98
N LEU A 262 -0.40 -7.21 11.24
CA LEU A 262 -1.69 -7.66 11.75
C LEU A 262 -1.62 -9.10 12.30
N LYS A 263 -1.02 -10.02 11.54
CA LYS A 263 -0.81 -11.40 12.01
C LYS A 263 0.00 -11.44 13.30
N ALA A 264 1.07 -10.66 13.40
CA ALA A 264 1.87 -10.56 14.63
C ALA A 264 1.04 -9.98 15.78
N ALA A 265 0.33 -8.88 15.56
CA ALA A 265 -0.55 -8.27 16.54
C ALA A 265 -1.57 -9.26 17.12
N VAL A 266 -2.14 -10.15 16.30
CA VAL A 266 -3.14 -11.15 16.73
C VAL A 266 -2.50 -12.35 17.41
N SER A 267 -1.48 -12.97 16.80
CA SER A 267 -0.92 -14.25 17.23
C SER A 267 0.03 -14.18 18.43
N ARG A 268 0.65 -13.03 18.66
CA ARG A 268 1.63 -12.86 19.74
C ARG A 268 0.97 -12.83 21.12
N PRO A 269 1.60 -13.36 22.18
CA PRO A 269 1.00 -13.40 23.51
C PRO A 269 0.97 -12.04 24.23
N GLU A 270 1.81 -11.09 23.83
CA GLU A 270 1.90 -9.78 24.47
C GLU A 270 0.58 -9.00 24.35
N LYS A 271 0.39 -8.05 25.28
CA LYS A 271 -0.86 -7.28 25.40
C LYS A 271 -0.75 -5.86 24.87
N LYS A 272 0.46 -5.32 24.74
CA LYS A 272 0.69 -3.95 24.30
C LYS A 272 1.56 -3.93 23.05
N PHE A 273 1.18 -3.11 22.08
CA PHE A 273 1.87 -2.99 20.80
C PHE A 273 2.06 -1.52 20.44
N ILE A 274 3.26 -1.15 20.02
CA ILE A 274 3.53 0.13 19.35
C ILE A 274 3.51 -0.12 17.84
N VAL A 275 2.70 0.62 17.10
CA VAL A 275 2.44 0.38 15.68
C VAL A 275 2.98 1.56 14.85
N ALA A 276 4.08 1.33 14.15
CA ALA A 276 4.73 2.27 13.23
C ALA A 276 4.36 1.97 11.78
N THR A 277 3.11 2.25 11.45
CA THR A 277 2.55 2.28 10.09
C THR A 277 1.35 3.23 10.07
N ASP A 278 0.60 3.27 8.96
CA ASP A 278 -0.63 4.05 8.86
C ASP A 278 -1.68 3.63 9.90
N LEU A 279 -2.31 4.61 10.55
CA LEU A 279 -3.28 4.42 11.64
C LEU A 279 -4.51 3.59 11.26
N GLY A 280 -4.90 3.54 9.98
CA GLY A 280 -6.10 2.82 9.57
C GLY A 280 -6.07 1.33 9.94
N ILE A 281 -4.88 0.72 10.04
CA ILE A 281 -4.74 -0.69 10.44
C ILE A 281 -5.19 -0.96 11.88
N LEU A 282 -5.18 0.07 12.73
CA LEU A 282 -5.52 -0.08 14.15
C LEU A 282 -6.96 -0.56 14.34
N HIS A 283 -7.88 -0.19 13.44
CA HIS A 283 -9.26 -0.69 13.46
C HIS A 283 -9.30 -2.21 13.36
N GLU A 284 -8.66 -2.77 12.33
CA GLU A 284 -8.65 -4.21 12.11
C GLU A 284 -7.86 -4.96 13.19
N MET A 285 -6.75 -4.38 13.67
CA MET A 285 -6.00 -4.93 14.81
C MET A 285 -6.86 -5.01 16.08
N GLN A 286 -7.59 -3.93 16.40
CA GLN A 286 -8.46 -3.88 17.57
C GLN A 286 -9.64 -4.85 17.44
N LYS A 287 -10.19 -5.02 16.23
CA LYS A 287 -11.29 -5.95 15.95
C LYS A 287 -10.88 -7.41 16.11
N GLN A 288 -9.69 -7.78 15.61
CA GLN A 288 -9.19 -9.16 15.69
C GLN A 288 -8.56 -9.49 17.05
N ALA A 289 -8.12 -8.48 17.81
CA ALA A 289 -7.56 -8.67 19.14
C ALA A 289 -8.07 -7.63 20.14
N PRO A 290 -9.35 -7.75 20.58
CA PRO A 290 -10.01 -6.74 21.41
C PRO A 290 -9.39 -6.58 22.80
N ASP A 291 -8.70 -7.62 23.30
CA ASP A 291 -8.05 -7.61 24.62
C ASP A 291 -6.63 -7.03 24.60
N LYS A 292 -6.20 -6.44 23.48
CA LYS A 292 -4.86 -5.86 23.30
C LYS A 292 -4.94 -4.35 23.18
N GLU A 293 -3.88 -3.70 23.64
CA GLU A 293 -3.68 -2.26 23.57
C GLU A 293 -2.75 -1.93 22.40
N PHE A 294 -3.22 -1.05 21.51
CA PHE A 294 -2.45 -0.57 20.37
C PHE A 294 -2.13 0.91 20.52
N ILE A 295 -0.85 1.23 20.48
CA ILE A 295 -0.31 2.58 20.60
C ILE A 295 0.26 2.97 19.25
N ALA A 296 -0.20 4.08 18.68
CA ALA A 296 0.37 4.60 17.46
C ALA A 296 1.78 5.15 17.67
N ALA A 297 2.72 4.81 16.80
CA ALA A 297 4.04 5.42 16.82
C ALA A 297 3.97 6.92 16.47
N PRO A 298 4.87 7.75 17.01
CA PRO A 298 4.88 9.18 16.76
C PRO A 298 5.49 9.53 15.41
N THR A 299 4.87 10.47 14.72
CA THR A 299 5.38 11.11 13.49
C THR A 299 5.82 12.54 13.81
N ALA A 300 6.73 13.12 13.02
CA ALA A 300 7.01 14.54 13.13
C ALA A 300 5.77 15.36 12.74
N GLY A 301 5.09 15.95 13.72
CA GLY A 301 3.94 16.81 13.50
C GLY A 301 4.35 18.23 13.09
N ASN A 302 3.54 18.88 12.26
CA ASN A 302 3.59 20.33 12.09
C ASN A 302 3.16 21.01 13.41
N GLY A 303 4.15 21.40 14.21
CA GLY A 303 3.97 22.04 15.52
C GLY A 303 3.98 21.03 16.67
N GLY A 304 4.69 21.37 17.75
CA GLY A 304 5.04 20.50 18.88
C GLY A 304 3.89 19.96 19.75
N SER A 305 2.70 19.75 19.20
CA SER A 305 1.55 19.14 19.85
C SER A 305 0.90 17.96 19.10
N CYS A 306 1.19 17.71 17.80
CA CYS A 306 0.70 16.47 17.15
C CYS A 306 1.68 15.33 17.44
N LYS A 307 1.35 14.45 18.38
CA LYS A 307 2.15 13.25 18.72
C LYS A 307 1.83 12.01 17.88
N SER A 308 0.83 12.03 17.00
CA SER A 308 0.62 10.95 16.02
C SER A 308 -0.27 11.44 14.86
N CYS A 309 0.34 11.64 13.70
CA CYS A 309 -0.30 12.13 12.48
C CYS A 309 -0.08 11.13 11.30
N ALA A 310 0.21 9.85 11.59
CA ALA A 310 0.52 8.79 10.61
C ALA A 310 -0.70 8.36 9.77
N PHE A 311 -1.24 9.27 8.99
CA PHE A 311 -2.47 9.08 8.23
C PHE A 311 -2.24 9.46 6.77
N CYS A 312 -2.45 8.50 5.86
CA CYS A 312 -2.33 8.73 4.43
C CYS A 312 -3.49 9.61 3.95
N PRO A 313 -3.21 10.84 3.49
CA PRO A 313 -4.26 11.78 3.12
C PRO A 313 -5.05 11.31 1.88
N TRP A 314 -4.46 10.48 1.02
CA TRP A 314 -5.15 9.92 -0.15
C TRP A 314 -6.00 8.69 0.18
N MET A 315 -5.59 7.85 1.14
CA MET A 315 -6.47 6.78 1.64
C MET A 315 -7.76 7.36 2.23
N ALA A 316 -7.64 8.51 2.89
CA ALA A 316 -8.74 9.28 3.46
C ALA A 316 -9.73 9.90 2.46
N MET A 317 -9.38 9.94 1.17
CA MET A 317 -10.29 10.43 0.13
C MET A 317 -11.41 9.43 -0.15
N ASN A 318 -11.23 8.17 0.25
CA ASN A 318 -12.27 7.16 0.19
C ASN A 318 -13.34 7.45 1.25
N SER A 319 -14.58 7.64 0.79
CA SER A 319 -15.72 7.92 1.67
C SER A 319 -16.94 7.07 1.27
N LEU A 320 -17.85 6.84 2.20
CA LEU A 320 -19.15 6.21 1.91
C LEU A 320 -19.91 6.98 0.82
N GLY A 321 -19.88 8.31 0.87
CA GLY A 321 -20.47 9.16 -0.17
C GLY A 321 -19.82 8.94 -1.55
N GLY A 322 -18.50 8.81 -1.60
CA GLY A 322 -17.75 8.50 -2.83
C GLY A 322 -18.11 7.12 -3.41
N ILE A 323 -18.20 6.10 -2.55
CA ILE A 323 -18.64 4.75 -2.95
C ILE A 323 -20.06 4.79 -3.54
N LYS A 324 -21.01 5.40 -2.84
CA LYS A 324 -22.40 5.56 -3.31
C LYS A 324 -22.43 6.29 -4.66
N TYR A 325 -21.69 7.39 -4.80
CA TYR A 325 -21.63 8.18 -6.02
C TYR A 325 -21.09 7.36 -7.20
N ALA A 326 -19.99 6.63 -7.01
CA ALA A 326 -19.42 5.77 -8.05
C ALA A 326 -20.43 4.71 -8.51
N LEU A 327 -21.09 4.02 -7.57
CA LEU A 327 -22.09 2.99 -7.87
C LEU A 327 -23.35 3.53 -8.57
N THR A 328 -23.83 4.71 -8.15
CA THR A 328 -25.06 5.29 -8.72
C THR A 328 -24.82 5.89 -10.10
N SER A 329 -23.68 6.58 -10.28
CA SER A 329 -23.39 7.31 -11.53
C SER A 329 -22.65 6.48 -12.57
N GLY A 330 -22.01 5.38 -12.18
CA GLY A 330 -21.07 4.63 -13.02
C GLY A 330 -19.81 5.43 -13.38
N ARG A 331 -19.59 6.59 -12.75
CA ARG A 331 -18.37 7.39 -12.92
C ARG A 331 -17.28 6.90 -11.97
N ASN A 332 -16.09 7.44 -12.16
CA ASN A 332 -14.87 7.01 -11.48
C ASN A 332 -14.42 5.59 -11.86
N GLU A 333 -14.69 5.17 -13.10
CA GLU A 333 -14.13 3.95 -13.64
C GLU A 333 -12.64 4.15 -13.97
N ILE A 334 -11.82 3.15 -13.60
CA ILE A 334 -10.46 3.02 -14.07
C ILE A 334 -10.47 2.48 -15.49
N LEU A 335 -10.07 3.33 -16.42
CA LEU A 335 -9.87 3.00 -17.82
C LEU A 335 -8.38 2.87 -18.10
N LEU A 336 -8.00 1.83 -18.82
CA LEU A 336 -6.62 1.56 -19.18
C LEU A 336 -6.53 1.21 -20.66
N ASP A 337 -5.53 1.75 -21.36
CA ASP A 337 -5.22 1.30 -22.71
C ASP A 337 -4.93 -0.21 -22.72
N ARG A 338 -5.44 -0.91 -23.73
CA ARG A 338 -5.35 -2.36 -23.81
C ARG A 338 -3.90 -2.84 -23.87
N LYS A 339 -3.05 -2.19 -24.68
CA LYS A 339 -1.64 -2.59 -24.83
C LYS A 339 -0.88 -2.33 -23.53
N LEU A 340 -1.15 -1.20 -22.89
CA LEU A 340 -0.60 -0.86 -21.58
C LEU A 340 -0.99 -1.90 -20.53
N GLY A 341 -2.27 -2.29 -20.48
CA GLY A 341 -2.76 -3.32 -19.58
C GLY A 341 -2.13 -4.69 -19.83
N GLU A 342 -2.01 -5.11 -21.08
CA GLU A 342 -1.36 -6.37 -21.46
C GLU A 342 0.13 -6.38 -21.06
N ALA A 343 0.85 -5.27 -21.26
CA ALA A 343 2.25 -5.15 -20.86
C ALA A 343 2.42 -5.16 -19.33
N ALA A 344 1.60 -4.40 -18.60
CA ALA A 344 1.64 -4.35 -17.13
C ALA A 344 1.17 -5.66 -16.47
N LYS A 345 0.35 -6.47 -17.16
CA LYS A 345 -0.15 -7.74 -16.65
C LYS A 345 0.96 -8.77 -16.47
N LEU A 346 1.95 -8.82 -17.35
CA LEU A 346 3.02 -9.82 -17.30
C LEU A 346 3.80 -9.79 -15.96
N PRO A 347 4.41 -8.67 -15.54
CA PRO A 347 5.16 -8.63 -14.29
C PRO A 347 4.27 -8.75 -13.04
N LEU A 348 3.01 -8.31 -13.12
CA LEU A 348 2.03 -8.49 -12.05
C LEU A 348 1.61 -9.97 -11.90
N GLN A 349 1.39 -10.67 -13.01
CA GLN A 349 1.06 -12.09 -12.99
C GLN A 349 2.23 -12.93 -12.46
N ARG A 350 3.48 -12.60 -12.83
CA ARG A 350 4.69 -13.24 -12.27
C ARG A 350 4.69 -13.17 -10.74
N MET A 351 4.34 -12.02 -10.16
CA MET A 351 4.20 -11.85 -8.71
C MET A 351 3.16 -12.80 -8.12
N LEU A 352 1.98 -12.85 -8.72
CA LEU A 352 0.85 -13.67 -8.24
C LEU A 352 1.20 -15.16 -8.31
N ASP A 353 1.76 -15.60 -9.43
CA ASP A 353 2.16 -16.99 -9.66
C ASP A 353 3.26 -17.41 -8.68
N PHE A 354 4.28 -16.58 -8.48
CA PHE A 354 5.35 -16.83 -7.51
C PHE A 354 4.79 -16.96 -6.10
N ALA A 355 3.95 -16.02 -5.70
CA ALA A 355 3.35 -15.99 -4.38
C ALA A 355 2.31 -17.11 -4.17
N ALA A 356 1.68 -17.63 -5.23
CA ALA A 356 0.86 -18.84 -5.16
C ALA A 356 1.74 -20.10 -5.00
N GLY A 357 2.87 -20.17 -5.72
CA GLY A 357 3.84 -21.25 -5.57
C GLY A 357 4.49 -21.31 -4.18
N LEU A 358 4.75 -20.16 -3.54
CA LEU A 358 5.19 -20.09 -2.14
C LEU A 358 4.19 -20.80 -1.21
N LYS A 359 2.88 -20.54 -1.37
CA LYS A 359 1.84 -21.13 -0.53
C LYS A 359 1.72 -22.64 -0.71
N ARG A 360 2.02 -23.17 -1.91
CA ARG A 360 2.00 -24.62 -2.20
C ARG A 360 3.27 -25.35 -1.77
N GLY A 361 4.36 -24.61 -1.47
CA GLY A 361 5.67 -25.18 -1.18
C GLY A 361 6.48 -25.55 -2.43
N ASP A 362 5.98 -25.21 -3.63
CA ASP A 362 6.58 -25.62 -4.91
C ASP A 362 7.87 -24.84 -5.24
N VAL A 363 8.04 -23.66 -4.65
CA VAL A 363 9.07 -22.68 -5.07
C VAL A 363 10.35 -22.77 -4.22
N PHE A 364 10.32 -23.47 -3.08
CA PHE A 364 11.43 -23.51 -2.11
C PHE A 364 11.80 -24.94 -1.72
N ASN A 365 12.60 -25.59 -2.58
CA ASN A 365 13.20 -26.89 -2.32
C ASN A 365 14.73 -26.81 -2.10
N GLY A 366 15.26 -25.73 -1.50
CA GLY A 366 16.72 -25.75 -1.25
C GLY A 366 17.47 -24.58 -0.61
N MET A 367 16.88 -23.42 -0.30
CA MET A 367 17.63 -22.36 0.38
C MET A 367 16.74 -21.60 1.37
N GLY A 368 16.68 -22.10 2.60
CA GLY A 368 16.37 -21.27 3.77
C GLY A 368 17.61 -20.46 4.18
N PRO A 369 17.46 -19.42 5.02
CA PRO A 369 18.60 -18.67 5.52
C PRO A 369 19.53 -19.60 6.32
N ALA A 370 20.83 -19.46 6.09
CA ALA A 370 21.88 -20.09 6.89
C ALA A 370 21.94 -19.48 8.29
#